data_AF-A0A1F4XEA9-F1
#
_entry.id   AF-A0A1F4XEA9-F1
#
_cell.length_a   1.000
_cell.length_b   1.000
_cell.length_c   1.000
_cell.angle_alpha   90.00
_cell.angle_beta   90.00
_cell.angle_gamma   90.00
#
_symmetry.space_group_name_H-M   'P 1'
#
loop_
_entity.id
_entity.type
_entity.pdbx_description
1 polymer ?
#
loop_
_entity_poly.entity_id
_entity_poly.type
_entity_poly.pdbx_seq_one_letter_code
_entity_poly.pdbx_strand_id
1 'polypeptide(L)'
;MELKEALLSLKKAMDDFLERTVKKEEEESEVDQKIGLLENIVLGKSKDFWQIKDRFKGMETWLKNEGVEINSRKVKKNQIQKVIECIERMKIYGEMIRGERFYQDGENTLKRANLFIRENLRRRGWEYTPLGLVDFVQLDESLLNLKDEIRNLDQDDTDLKNKYQKTLSYQLDLMDYFYKPKDHLLTILDYQLKTLEMKTTKEDEFFTASLIYYLRQNRYKVEPYLERFRKILNQKKSLN
;
A
#
# COMPACT_ATOMS: atom_id res chain seq x y z
N MET A 1 55.59 12.71 19.70
CA MET A 1 55.34 11.26 19.44
C MET A 1 53.83 11.03 19.31
N GLU A 2 53.05 11.54 20.26
CA GLU A 2 51.57 11.43 20.32
C GLU A 2 50.82 11.93 19.07
N LEU A 3 51.23 13.04 18.45
CA LEU A 3 50.53 13.61 17.28
C LEU A 3 50.64 12.73 16.01
N LYS A 4 51.74 11.98 15.89
CA LYS A 4 51.97 11.06 14.77
C LYS A 4 51.16 9.77 14.93
N GLU A 5 51.02 9.28 16.15
CA GLU A 5 50.16 8.14 16.49
C GLU A 5 48.68 8.48 16.34
N ALA A 6 48.26 9.68 16.74
CA ALA A 6 46.90 10.18 16.52
C ALA A 6 46.56 10.30 15.01
N LEU A 7 47.49 10.82 14.20
CA LEU A 7 47.33 10.88 12.74
C LEU A 7 47.23 9.49 12.09
N LEU A 8 48.04 8.52 12.54
CA LEU A 8 47.98 7.14 12.06
C LEU A 8 46.66 6.46 12.43
N SER A 9 46.18 6.67 13.66
CA SER A 9 44.88 6.15 14.12
C SER A 9 43.71 6.75 13.33
N LEU A 10 43.73 8.07 13.11
CA LEU A 10 42.71 8.76 12.31
C LEU A 10 42.70 8.28 10.86
N LYS A 11 43.89 8.13 10.26
CA LYS A 11 44.01 7.62 8.89
C LYS A 11 43.43 6.22 8.77
N LYS A 12 43.76 5.32 9.71
CA LYS A 12 43.19 3.96 9.74
C LYS A 12 41.67 3.97 9.88
N ALA A 13 41.13 4.81 10.77
CA ALA A 13 39.68 4.94 10.92
C ALA A 13 38.99 5.48 9.67
N MET A 14 39.64 6.39 8.94
CA MET A 14 39.15 6.89 7.65
C MET A 14 39.19 5.80 6.57
N ASP A 15 40.30 5.07 6.47
CA ASP A 15 40.44 3.98 5.49
C ASP A 15 39.38 2.89 5.75
N ASP A 16 39.20 2.47 7.01
CA ASP A 16 38.16 1.50 7.41
C ASP A 16 36.74 2.01 7.11
N PHE A 17 36.48 3.32 7.29
CA PHE A 17 35.20 3.93 6.98
C PHE A 17 34.94 3.96 5.47
N LEU A 18 35.94 4.33 4.68
CA LEU A 18 35.85 4.37 3.22
C LEU A 18 35.61 2.96 2.67
N GLU A 19 36.34 1.96 3.13
CA GLU A 19 36.16 0.57 2.69
C GLU A 19 34.74 0.06 2.98
N ARG A 20 34.22 0.32 4.18
CA ARG A 20 32.82 -0.04 4.52
C ARG A 20 31.79 0.70 3.68
N THR A 21 32.05 1.97 3.37
CA THR A 21 31.14 2.80 2.59
C THR A 21 31.11 2.34 1.13
N VAL A 22 32.26 2.10 0.53
CA VAL A 22 32.39 1.57 -0.84
C VAL A 22 31.69 0.22 -0.94
N LYS A 23 31.97 -0.71 -0.01
CA LYS A 23 31.33 -2.03 0.00
C LYS A 23 29.80 -1.94 0.10
N LYS A 24 29.29 -1.03 0.93
CA LYS A 24 27.85 -0.81 1.06
C LYS A 24 27.25 -0.27 -0.25
N GLU A 25 27.93 0.66 -0.91
CA GLU A 25 27.46 1.22 -2.19
C GLU A 25 27.48 0.16 -3.31
N GLU A 26 28.49 -0.71 -3.33
CA GLU A 26 28.56 -1.87 -4.24
C GLU A 26 27.39 -2.83 -4.01
N GLU A 27 27.13 -3.21 -2.75
CA GLU A 27 26.00 -4.07 -2.38
C GLU A 27 24.65 -3.47 -2.80
N GLU A 28 24.49 -2.15 -2.66
CA GLU A 28 23.29 -1.41 -3.06
C GLU A 28 23.14 -1.34 -4.59
N SER A 29 24.23 -1.08 -5.31
CA SER A 29 24.28 -1.05 -6.77
C SER A 29 23.93 -2.41 -7.39
N GLU A 30 24.41 -3.51 -6.81
CA GLU A 30 24.05 -4.85 -7.24
C GLU A 30 22.55 -5.13 -7.09
N VAL A 31 21.93 -4.68 -6.00
CA VAL A 31 20.47 -4.80 -5.82
C VAL A 31 19.72 -3.99 -6.87
N ASP A 32 20.16 -2.76 -7.15
CA ASP A 32 19.56 -1.92 -8.19
C ASP A 32 19.68 -2.54 -9.58
N GLN A 33 20.82 -3.16 -9.92
CA GLN A 33 21.00 -3.87 -11.19
C GLN A 33 20.03 -5.04 -11.31
N LYS A 34 19.90 -5.85 -10.25
CA LYS A 34 18.96 -6.99 -10.21
C LYS A 34 17.51 -6.52 -10.39
N ILE A 35 17.11 -5.42 -9.75
CA ILE A 35 15.78 -4.82 -9.94
C ILE A 35 15.62 -4.28 -11.36
N GLY A 36 16.65 -3.66 -11.93
CA GLY A 36 16.68 -3.21 -13.32
C GLY A 36 16.47 -4.36 -14.32
N LEU A 37 16.99 -5.56 -14.04
CA LEU A 37 16.71 -6.75 -14.85
C LEU A 37 15.21 -7.11 -14.83
N LEU A 38 14.57 -7.05 -13.66
CA LEU A 38 13.12 -7.26 -13.55
C LEU A 38 12.35 -6.23 -14.37
N GLU A 39 12.71 -4.94 -14.28
CA GLU A 39 12.09 -3.90 -15.08
C GLU A 39 12.22 -4.18 -16.58
N ASN A 40 13.39 -4.62 -17.03
CA ASN A 40 13.64 -4.95 -18.43
C ASN A 40 12.79 -6.14 -18.91
N ILE A 41 12.58 -7.14 -18.06
CA ILE A 41 11.67 -8.27 -18.32
C ILE A 41 10.23 -7.77 -18.44
N VAL A 42 9.73 -7.03 -17.45
CA VAL A 42 8.33 -6.59 -17.39
C VAL A 42 7.97 -5.62 -18.52
N LEU A 43 8.91 -4.73 -18.88
CA LEU A 43 8.73 -3.76 -19.96
C LEU A 43 8.99 -4.35 -21.34
N GLY A 44 9.52 -5.57 -21.44
CA GLY A 44 9.83 -6.19 -22.73
C GLY A 44 10.95 -5.47 -23.49
N LYS A 45 11.95 -4.92 -22.79
CA LYS A 45 13.03 -4.13 -23.43
C LYS A 45 14.01 -4.99 -24.25
N SER A 46 14.07 -6.29 -23.98
CA SER A 46 14.79 -7.26 -24.83
C SER A 46 13.80 -7.98 -25.76
N LYS A 47 14.32 -8.44 -26.91
CA LYS A 47 13.60 -9.32 -27.85
C LYS A 47 13.11 -10.60 -27.16
N ASP A 48 13.86 -11.07 -26.15
CA ASP A 48 13.52 -12.26 -25.37
C ASP A 48 12.24 -12.11 -24.54
N PHE A 49 11.73 -10.88 -24.37
CA PHE A 49 10.59 -10.55 -23.51
C PHE A 49 9.49 -9.79 -24.25
N TRP A 50 9.47 -9.82 -25.59
CA TRP A 50 8.44 -9.14 -26.38
C TRP A 50 7.06 -9.73 -26.14
N GLN A 51 6.93 -11.05 -26.07
CA GLN A 51 5.66 -11.72 -25.80
C GLN A 51 5.38 -11.78 -24.31
N ILE A 52 4.11 -11.60 -23.93
CA ILE A 52 3.67 -11.61 -22.52
C ILE A 52 4.06 -12.91 -21.82
N LYS A 53 3.94 -14.07 -22.50
CA LYS A 53 4.33 -15.38 -21.95
C LYS A 53 5.80 -15.41 -21.52
N ASP A 54 6.69 -14.79 -22.30
CA ASP A 54 8.12 -14.81 -22.06
C ASP A 54 8.49 -13.87 -20.90
N ARG A 55 7.69 -12.82 -20.68
CA ARG A 55 7.79 -11.97 -19.49
C ARG A 55 7.46 -12.74 -18.21
N PHE A 56 6.40 -13.55 -18.22
CA PHE A 56 6.06 -14.39 -17.07
C PHE A 56 7.16 -15.42 -16.78
N LYS A 57 7.67 -16.08 -17.81
CA LYS A 57 8.79 -17.02 -17.66
C LYS A 57 10.05 -16.32 -17.13
N GLY A 58 10.41 -15.17 -17.70
CA GLY A 58 11.55 -14.38 -17.25
C GLY A 58 11.41 -13.91 -15.80
N MET A 59 10.21 -13.47 -15.42
CA MET A 59 9.90 -13.08 -14.03
C MET A 59 10.01 -14.27 -13.08
N GLU A 60 9.55 -15.46 -13.49
CA GLU A 60 9.69 -16.67 -12.67
C GLU A 60 11.16 -17.03 -12.45
N THR A 61 11.99 -16.96 -13.50
CA THR A 61 13.43 -17.16 -13.40
C THR A 61 14.07 -16.12 -12.48
N TRP A 62 13.69 -14.85 -12.63
CA TRP A 62 14.18 -13.77 -11.77
C TRP A 62 13.82 -14.01 -10.30
N LEU A 63 12.59 -14.42 -10.00
CA LEU A 63 12.15 -14.72 -8.62
C LEU A 63 12.96 -15.86 -7.99
N LYS A 64 13.30 -16.90 -8.76
CA LYS A 64 14.07 -18.06 -8.28
C LYS A 64 15.53 -17.73 -8.01
N ASN A 65 16.11 -16.81 -8.78
CA ASN A 65 17.53 -16.48 -8.71
C ASN A 65 17.73 -15.19 -7.91
N GLU A 66 17.42 -14.05 -8.56
CA GLU A 66 17.67 -12.71 -8.02
C GLU A 66 16.77 -12.38 -6.83
N GLY A 67 15.50 -12.82 -6.87
CA GLY A 67 14.55 -12.60 -5.78
C GLY A 67 15.02 -13.24 -4.46
N VAL A 68 15.52 -14.48 -4.51
CA VAL A 68 16.05 -15.16 -3.32
C VAL A 68 17.23 -14.40 -2.71
N GLU A 69 18.08 -13.80 -3.54
CA GLU A 69 19.23 -13.04 -3.08
C GLU A 69 18.86 -11.66 -2.52
N ILE A 70 17.89 -10.97 -3.15
CA ILE A 70 17.34 -9.71 -2.62
C ILE A 70 16.69 -9.94 -1.24
N ASN A 71 16.08 -11.10 -1.02
CA ASN A 71 15.48 -11.46 0.27
C ASN A 71 16.49 -11.53 1.43
N SER A 72 17.77 -11.83 1.15
CA SER A 72 18.83 -11.94 2.17
C SER A 72 19.63 -10.65 2.35
N ARG A 73 19.48 -9.66 1.46
CA ARG A 73 20.21 -8.39 1.49
C ARG A 73 19.47 -7.27 2.24
N LYS A 74 20.21 -6.24 2.63
CA LYS A 74 19.62 -4.95 3.04
C LYS A 74 19.12 -4.24 1.79
N VAL A 75 17.82 -3.94 1.76
CA VAL A 75 17.13 -3.35 0.61
C VAL A 75 16.43 -2.10 1.09
N LYS A 76 16.50 -1.02 0.31
CA LYS A 76 15.83 0.25 0.61
C LYS A 76 14.35 0.20 0.24
N LYS A 77 13.57 1.10 0.85
CA LYS A 77 12.12 1.21 0.63
C LYS A 77 11.76 1.46 -0.83
N ASN A 78 12.50 2.36 -1.50
CA ASN A 78 12.35 2.68 -2.91
C ASN A 78 12.66 1.50 -3.84
N GLN A 79 13.61 0.65 -3.48
CA GLN A 79 13.96 -0.56 -4.22
C GLN A 79 12.81 -1.58 -4.20
N ILE A 80 12.24 -1.87 -3.03
CA ILE A 80 11.05 -2.74 -2.93
C ILE A 80 9.84 -2.14 -3.64
N GLN A 81 9.66 -0.81 -3.55
CA GLN A 81 8.58 -0.12 -4.26
C GLN A 81 8.65 -0.35 -5.78
N LYS A 82 9.83 -0.25 -6.39
CA LYS A 82 10.02 -0.57 -7.83
C LYS A 82 9.65 -2.02 -8.16
N VAL A 83 10.02 -2.97 -7.29
CA VAL A 83 9.66 -4.38 -7.50
C VAL A 83 8.15 -4.57 -7.45
N ILE A 84 7.45 -3.90 -6.53
CA ILE A 84 6.00 -3.94 -6.43
C ILE A 84 5.35 -3.37 -7.69
N GLU A 85 5.82 -2.22 -8.19
CA GLU A 85 5.31 -1.61 -9.43
C GLU A 85 5.47 -2.54 -10.63
N CYS A 86 6.61 -3.24 -10.74
CA CYS A 86 6.82 -4.29 -11.74
C CYS A 86 5.80 -5.43 -11.61
N ILE A 87 5.53 -5.89 -10.39
CA ILE A 87 4.58 -6.97 -10.11
C ILE A 87 3.14 -6.54 -10.44
N GLU A 88 2.73 -5.32 -10.06
CA GLU A 88 1.42 -4.77 -10.42
C GLU A 88 1.23 -4.70 -11.94
N ARG A 89 2.26 -4.28 -12.67
CA ARG A 89 2.20 -4.30 -14.14
C ARG A 89 2.07 -5.71 -14.72
N MET A 90 2.72 -6.71 -14.10
CA MET A 90 2.55 -8.11 -14.49
C MET A 90 1.13 -8.63 -14.21
N LYS A 91 0.45 -8.16 -13.16
CA LYS A 91 -0.97 -8.49 -12.92
C LYS A 91 -1.87 -8.00 -14.04
N ILE A 92 -1.63 -6.79 -14.55
CA ILE A 92 -2.35 -6.24 -15.71
C ILE A 92 -2.19 -7.18 -16.91
N TYR A 93 -0.95 -7.63 -17.19
CA TYR A 93 -0.74 -8.60 -18.28
C TYR A 93 -1.40 -9.95 -18.02
N GLY A 94 -1.48 -10.39 -16.76
CA GLY A 94 -2.18 -11.61 -16.35
C GLY A 94 -3.66 -11.58 -16.73
N GLU A 95 -4.32 -10.45 -16.52
CA GLU A 95 -5.72 -10.26 -16.93
C GLU A 95 -5.88 -10.27 -18.46
N MET A 96 -4.90 -9.74 -19.22
CA MET A 96 -4.92 -9.73 -20.69
C MET A 96 -4.84 -11.13 -21.31
N ILE A 97 -4.17 -12.07 -20.64
CA ILE A 97 -3.99 -13.45 -21.12
C ILE A 97 -5.03 -14.41 -20.52
N ARG A 98 -6.10 -13.90 -19.90
CA ARG A 98 -7.16 -14.73 -19.32
C ARG A 98 -7.81 -15.59 -20.42
N GLY A 99 -7.77 -16.90 -20.23
CA GLY A 99 -8.28 -17.87 -21.22
C GLY A 99 -7.22 -18.40 -22.19
N GLU A 100 -5.98 -17.89 -22.13
CA GLU A 100 -4.87 -18.45 -22.90
C GLU A 100 -4.30 -19.71 -22.21
N ARG A 101 -3.68 -20.59 -23.02
CA ARG A 101 -3.15 -21.89 -22.55
C ARG A 101 -2.12 -21.76 -21.43
N PHE A 102 -1.40 -20.65 -21.35
CA PHE A 102 -0.37 -20.38 -20.34
C PHE A 102 -0.85 -19.47 -19.19
N TYR A 103 -2.15 -19.18 -19.11
CA TYR A 103 -2.72 -18.36 -18.03
C TYR A 103 -2.37 -18.93 -16.64
N GLN A 104 -2.45 -20.25 -16.48
CA GLN A 104 -2.15 -20.92 -15.21
C GLN A 104 -0.70 -20.70 -14.76
N ASP A 105 0.25 -20.69 -15.70
CA ASP A 105 1.66 -20.44 -15.41
C ASP A 105 1.88 -18.97 -14.99
N GLY A 106 1.17 -18.05 -15.64
CA GLY A 106 1.14 -16.63 -15.24
C GLY A 106 0.59 -16.43 -13.83
N GLU A 107 -0.56 -17.03 -13.52
CA GLU A 107 -1.18 -17.05 -12.19
C GLU A 107 -0.23 -17.57 -11.10
N ASN A 108 0.44 -18.69 -11.37
CA ASN A 108 1.40 -19.29 -10.45
C ASN A 108 2.61 -18.37 -10.21
N THR A 109 3.08 -17.70 -11.27
CA THR A 109 4.17 -16.72 -11.18
C THR A 109 3.77 -15.52 -10.33
N LEU A 110 2.55 -14.98 -10.51
CA LEU A 110 2.01 -13.88 -9.69
C LEU A 110 1.83 -14.27 -8.23
N LYS A 111 1.42 -15.51 -7.93
CA LYS A 111 1.33 -16.02 -6.56
C LYS A 111 2.70 -16.02 -5.87
N ARG A 112 3.74 -16.50 -6.56
CA ARG A 112 5.13 -16.46 -6.07
C ARG A 112 5.63 -15.03 -5.89
N ALA A 113 5.32 -14.14 -6.82
CA ALA A 113 5.68 -12.72 -6.72
C ALA A 113 5.05 -12.04 -5.50
N ASN A 114 3.76 -12.29 -5.25
CA ASN A 114 3.08 -11.77 -4.07
C ASN A 114 3.65 -12.33 -2.77
N LEU A 115 4.04 -13.61 -2.75
CA LEU A 115 4.71 -14.21 -1.60
C LEU A 115 6.06 -13.55 -1.32
N PHE A 116 6.86 -13.33 -2.37
CA PHE A 116 8.11 -12.58 -2.29
C PHE A 116 7.90 -11.18 -1.70
N ILE A 117 6.90 -10.41 -2.15
CA ILE A 117 6.60 -9.08 -1.58
C ILE A 117 6.26 -9.22 -0.08
N ARG A 118 5.33 -10.11 0.27
CA ARG A 118 4.87 -10.29 1.66
C ARG A 118 6.02 -10.63 2.60
N GLU A 119 6.91 -11.52 2.18
CA GLU A 119 8.09 -11.87 2.98
C GLU A 119 9.03 -10.68 3.18
N ASN A 120 9.29 -9.91 2.13
CA ASN A 120 10.15 -8.72 2.22
C ASN A 120 9.57 -7.64 3.12
N LEU A 121 8.26 -7.38 2.99
CA LEU A 121 7.52 -6.42 3.79
C LEU A 121 7.52 -6.82 5.26
N ARG A 122 7.16 -8.08 5.56
CA ARG A 122 7.10 -8.60 6.93
C ARG A 122 8.45 -8.55 7.63
N ARG A 123 9.54 -8.95 6.95
CA ARG A 123 10.90 -8.93 7.54
C ARG A 123 11.38 -7.52 7.90
N ARG A 124 10.86 -6.50 7.22
CA ARG A 124 11.32 -5.11 7.34
C ARG A 124 10.33 -4.21 8.06
N GLY A 125 9.21 -4.76 8.55
CA GLY A 125 8.17 -4.00 9.22
C GLY A 125 7.54 -2.96 8.28
N TRP A 126 7.28 -3.34 7.04
CA TRP A 126 6.58 -2.50 6.06
C TRP A 126 5.25 -3.12 5.67
N GLU A 127 4.33 -2.30 5.18
CA GLU A 127 3.06 -2.73 4.60
C GLU A 127 2.86 -2.06 3.25
N TYR A 128 2.33 -2.82 2.28
CA TYR A 128 1.94 -2.27 1.00
C TYR A 128 0.45 -2.04 0.98
N THR A 129 0.07 -0.77 0.82
CA THR A 129 -1.32 -0.32 0.69
C THR A 129 -1.56 0.21 -0.72
N PRO A 130 -2.82 0.42 -1.14
CA PRO A 130 -3.11 1.10 -2.41
C PRO A 130 -2.47 2.50 -2.54
N LEU A 131 -2.09 3.13 -1.42
CA LEU A 131 -1.41 4.43 -1.36
C LEU A 131 0.12 4.30 -1.39
N GLY A 132 0.66 3.08 -1.48
CA GLY A 132 2.09 2.78 -1.50
C GLY A 132 2.60 2.09 -0.25
N LEU A 133 3.93 2.01 -0.15
CA LEU A 133 4.64 1.38 0.97
C LEU A 133 4.63 2.28 2.21
N VAL A 134 4.01 1.82 3.29
CA VAL A 134 4.01 2.48 4.60
C VAL A 134 4.82 1.65 5.59
N ASP A 135 5.37 2.32 6.62
CA ASP A 135 5.97 1.57 7.72
C ASP A 135 4.83 0.92 8.51
N PHE A 136 5.01 -0.34 8.88
CA PHE A 136 4.04 -1.08 9.66
C PHE A 136 3.98 -0.44 11.04
N VAL A 137 2.96 0.38 11.26
CA VAL A 137 2.62 0.85 12.60
C VAL A 137 2.15 -0.40 13.33
N GLN A 138 2.97 -0.91 14.24
CA GLN A 138 2.53 -1.92 15.19
C GLN A 138 1.25 -1.37 15.81
N LEU A 139 0.12 -2.03 15.53
CA LEU A 139 -1.15 -1.71 16.16
C LEU A 139 -0.88 -1.65 17.66
N ASP A 140 -1.21 -0.52 18.29
CA ASP A 140 -1.09 -0.33 19.72
C ASP A 140 -1.71 -1.54 20.46
N GLU A 141 -1.21 -1.90 21.64
CA GLU A 141 -1.71 -3.05 22.43
C GLU A 141 -3.23 -2.97 22.61
N SER A 142 -3.78 -1.76 22.65
CA SER A 142 -5.22 -1.46 22.65
C SER A 142 -5.98 -2.02 21.42
N LEU A 143 -5.39 -1.95 20.22
CA LEU A 143 -5.96 -2.45 18.97
C LEU A 143 -5.74 -3.96 18.78
N LEU A 144 -4.65 -4.50 19.33
CA LEU A 144 -4.41 -5.95 19.40
C LEU A 144 -5.43 -6.63 20.32
N ASN A 145 -5.70 -6.06 21.49
CA ASN A 145 -6.76 -6.52 22.39
C ASN A 145 -8.14 -6.43 21.72
N LEU A 146 -8.42 -5.35 20.98
CA LEU A 146 -9.63 -5.21 20.16
C LEU A 146 -9.73 -6.28 19.07
N LYS A 147 -8.62 -6.65 18.43
CA LYS A 147 -8.58 -7.70 17.40
C LYS A 147 -8.87 -9.09 17.99
N ASP A 148 -8.39 -9.36 19.19
CA ASP A 148 -8.64 -10.62 19.89
C ASP A 148 -10.06 -10.64 20.52
N GLU A 149 -10.61 -9.49 20.92
CA GLU A 149 -12.03 -9.36 21.28
C GLU A 149 -12.97 -9.54 20.08
N ILE A 150 -12.62 -8.98 18.91
CA ILE A 150 -13.38 -9.12 17.66
C ILE A 150 -13.33 -10.56 17.14
N ARG A 151 -12.21 -11.27 17.31
CA ARG A 151 -12.11 -12.71 16.98
C ARG A 151 -13.02 -13.60 17.81
N ASN A 152 -13.41 -13.16 19.00
CA ASN A 152 -14.36 -13.89 19.85
C ASN A 152 -15.82 -13.55 19.53
N LEU A 153 -16.07 -12.56 18.66
CA LEU A 153 -17.38 -12.26 18.09
C LEU A 153 -17.53 -13.00 16.76
N ASP A 154 -17.54 -14.34 16.81
CA ASP A 154 -17.85 -15.22 15.67
C ASP A 154 -19.33 -15.10 15.29
N GLN A 155 -19.69 -13.94 14.72
CA GLN A 155 -20.90 -13.74 13.93
C GLN A 155 -20.50 -13.18 12.56
N ASP A 156 -20.28 -14.11 11.64
CA ASP A 156 -20.42 -13.91 10.19
C ASP A 156 -19.63 -12.72 9.61
N ASP A 157 -18.29 -12.80 9.70
CA ASP A 157 -17.33 -11.81 9.17
C ASP A 157 -17.52 -11.55 7.65
N THR A 158 -18.10 -12.52 6.93
CA THR A 158 -18.50 -12.40 5.53
C THR A 158 -19.64 -11.40 5.34
N ASP A 159 -20.61 -11.36 6.26
CA ASP A 159 -21.76 -10.46 6.22
C ASP A 159 -21.35 -9.01 6.51
N LEU A 160 -20.41 -8.79 7.46
CA LEU A 160 -19.92 -7.44 7.76
C LEU A 160 -19.13 -6.83 6.60
N LYS A 161 -18.24 -7.61 5.98
CA LYS A 161 -17.50 -7.17 4.78
C LYS A 161 -18.45 -6.85 3.62
N ASN A 162 -19.44 -7.70 3.39
CA ASN A 162 -20.44 -7.49 2.34
C ASN A 162 -21.33 -6.26 2.62
N LYS A 163 -21.72 -6.04 3.87
CA LYS A 163 -22.43 -4.82 4.31
C LYS A 163 -21.59 -3.58 4.06
N TYR A 164 -20.31 -3.60 4.45
CA TYR A 164 -19.41 -2.47 4.20
C TYR A 164 -19.24 -2.19 2.70
N GLN A 165 -19.06 -3.23 1.88
CA GLN A 165 -18.98 -3.08 0.43
C GLN A 165 -20.26 -2.49 -0.16
N LYS A 166 -21.44 -2.95 0.26
CA LYS A 166 -22.73 -2.38 -0.17
C LYS A 166 -22.86 -0.92 0.22
N THR A 167 -22.46 -0.56 1.44
CA THR A 167 -22.46 0.84 1.89
C THR A 167 -21.51 1.70 1.06
N LEU A 168 -20.31 1.20 0.73
CA LEU A 168 -19.38 1.91 -0.15
C LEU A 168 -19.96 2.08 -1.57
N SER A 169 -20.56 1.06 -2.16
CA SER A 169 -21.23 1.17 -3.46
C SER A 169 -22.32 2.24 -3.43
N TYR A 170 -23.15 2.26 -2.38
CA TYR A 170 -24.16 3.29 -2.20
C TYR A 170 -23.57 4.71 -2.13
N GLN A 171 -22.44 4.88 -1.42
CA GLN A 171 -21.76 6.18 -1.35
C GLN A 171 -21.23 6.62 -2.72
N LEU A 172 -20.69 5.69 -3.51
CA LEU A 172 -20.23 5.97 -4.88
C LEU A 172 -21.41 6.36 -5.77
N ASP A 173 -22.52 5.63 -5.70
CA ASP A 173 -23.74 5.94 -6.46
C ASP A 173 -24.29 7.34 -6.10
N LEU A 174 -24.26 7.70 -4.80
CA LEU A 174 -24.63 9.06 -4.38
C LEU A 174 -23.71 10.12 -4.98
N MET A 175 -22.40 9.87 -4.97
CA MET A 175 -21.40 10.77 -5.56
C MET A 175 -21.63 11.01 -7.05
N ASP A 176 -21.93 9.96 -7.80
CA ASP A 176 -22.12 10.03 -9.25
C ASP A 176 -23.51 10.60 -9.64
N TYR A 177 -24.55 10.32 -8.87
CA TYR A 177 -25.93 10.70 -9.22
C TYR A 177 -26.30 12.12 -8.78
N PHE A 178 -25.91 12.54 -7.57
CA PHE A 178 -26.35 13.81 -6.98
C PHE A 178 -25.35 14.94 -7.13
N TYR A 179 -24.06 14.63 -7.27
CA TYR A 179 -23.00 15.64 -7.28
C TYR A 179 -22.31 15.70 -8.63
N LYS A 180 -21.92 16.91 -9.05
CA LYS A 180 -21.24 17.07 -10.33
C LYS A 180 -19.77 16.69 -10.18
N PRO A 181 -19.11 16.14 -11.24
CA PRO A 181 -17.70 15.78 -11.19
C PRO A 181 -16.71 16.92 -10.85
N LYS A 182 -17.17 18.18 -10.93
CA LYS A 182 -16.38 19.37 -10.60
C LYS A 182 -16.70 19.95 -9.23
N ASP A 183 -17.64 19.37 -8.49
CA ASP A 183 -18.00 19.85 -7.16
C ASP A 183 -16.88 19.51 -6.18
N HIS A 184 -16.48 20.51 -5.39
CA HIS A 184 -15.46 20.32 -4.37
C HIS A 184 -16.00 19.46 -3.23
N LEU A 185 -15.17 18.56 -2.67
CA LEU A 185 -15.59 17.66 -1.58
C LEU A 185 -16.15 18.38 -0.34
N LEU A 186 -15.69 19.60 -0.05
CA LEU A 186 -16.27 20.43 1.03
C LEU A 186 -17.70 20.89 0.73
N THR A 187 -18.01 21.16 -0.54
CA THR A 187 -19.37 21.53 -0.98
C THR A 187 -20.30 20.32 -0.85
N ILE A 188 -19.80 19.14 -1.22
CA ILE A 188 -20.50 17.86 -1.04
C ILE A 188 -20.76 17.60 0.44
N LEU A 189 -19.75 17.81 1.31
CA LEU A 189 -19.89 17.67 2.76
C LEU A 189 -20.91 18.65 3.35
N ASP A 190 -20.91 19.92 2.93
CA ASP A 190 -21.89 20.92 3.41
C ASP A 190 -23.32 20.54 2.99
N TYR A 191 -23.50 20.09 1.75
CA TYR A 191 -24.80 19.61 1.27
C TYR A 191 -25.26 18.38 2.06
N GLN A 192 -24.37 17.42 2.28
CA GLN A 192 -24.71 16.20 3.02
C GLN A 192 -25.06 16.49 4.49
N LEU A 193 -24.37 17.44 5.14
CA LEU A 193 -24.73 17.88 6.49
C LEU A 193 -26.11 18.56 6.53
N LYS A 194 -26.49 19.34 5.51
CA LYS A 194 -27.85 19.89 5.38
C LYS A 194 -28.89 18.79 5.16
N THR A 195 -28.57 17.80 4.33
CA THR A 195 -29.44 16.63 4.12
C THR A 195 -29.66 15.89 5.44
N LEU A 196 -28.59 15.66 6.22
CA LEU A 196 -28.67 15.02 7.53
C LEU A 196 -29.50 15.80 8.56
N GLU A 197 -29.46 17.13 8.51
CA GLU A 197 -30.30 18.01 9.34
C GLU A 197 -31.79 17.85 9.01
N MET A 198 -32.13 17.58 7.73
CA MET A 198 -33.52 17.42 7.28
C MET A 198 -34.03 15.98 7.46
N LYS A 199 -33.23 14.99 7.10
CA LYS A 199 -33.57 13.57 7.15
C LYS A 199 -32.32 12.77 7.42
N THR A 200 -32.33 12.03 8.52
CA THR A 200 -31.16 11.30 8.97
C THR A 200 -31.31 9.80 8.72
N THR A 201 -30.64 9.28 7.69
CA THR A 201 -30.47 7.82 7.49
C THR A 201 -29.10 7.38 8.02
N LYS A 202 -28.96 6.09 8.39
CA LYS A 202 -27.67 5.58 8.90
C LYS A 202 -26.60 5.60 7.81
N GLU A 203 -27.03 5.42 6.56
CA GLU A 203 -26.22 5.45 5.36
C GLU A 203 -25.66 6.86 5.12
N ASP A 204 -26.51 7.90 5.28
CA ASP A 204 -26.09 9.31 5.19
C ASP A 204 -25.14 9.72 6.32
N GLU A 205 -25.37 9.21 7.54
CA GLU A 205 -24.49 9.44 8.70
C GLU A 205 -23.10 8.85 8.42
N PHE A 206 -23.07 7.62 7.91
CA PHE A 206 -21.83 6.93 7.58
C PHE A 206 -21.09 7.62 6.44
N PHE A 207 -21.79 8.04 5.38
CA PHE A 207 -21.20 8.81 4.28
C PHE A 207 -20.56 10.11 4.75
N THR A 208 -21.25 10.85 5.60
CA THR A 208 -20.74 12.11 6.16
C THR A 208 -19.51 11.88 7.03
N ALA A 209 -19.53 10.86 7.88
CA ALA A 209 -18.39 10.49 8.70
C ALA A 209 -17.17 10.08 7.85
N SER A 210 -17.39 9.27 6.80
CA SER A 210 -16.34 8.87 5.85
C SER A 210 -15.72 10.07 5.13
N LEU A 211 -16.53 11.03 4.68
CA LEU A 211 -16.05 12.27 4.04
C LEU A 211 -15.21 13.12 5.00
N ILE A 212 -15.68 13.34 6.23
CA ILE A 212 -14.95 14.10 7.25
C ILE A 212 -13.60 13.44 7.54
N TYR A 213 -13.58 12.11 7.70
CA TYR A 213 -12.36 11.35 7.94
C TYR A 213 -11.36 11.50 6.79
N TYR A 214 -11.82 11.30 5.54
CA TYR A 214 -10.98 11.42 4.36
C TYR A 214 -10.39 12.83 4.20
N LEU A 215 -11.20 13.88 4.39
CA LEU A 215 -10.75 15.26 4.32
C LEU A 215 -9.71 15.59 5.41
N ARG A 216 -9.89 15.07 6.63
CA ARG A 216 -8.91 15.22 7.72
C ARG A 216 -7.56 14.59 7.37
N GLN A 217 -7.57 13.37 6.80
CA GLN A 217 -6.35 12.69 6.36
C GLN A 217 -5.59 13.49 5.28
N ASN A 218 -6.33 14.19 4.41
CA ASN A 218 -5.78 15.05 3.37
C ASN A 218 -5.50 16.49 3.84
N ARG A 219 -5.40 16.72 5.16
CA ARG A 219 -5.03 18.01 5.79
C ARG A 219 -6.00 19.17 5.52
N TYR A 220 -7.26 18.87 5.21
CA TYR A 220 -8.31 19.89 5.19
C TYR A 220 -8.73 20.29 6.62
N LYS A 221 -9.10 21.57 6.80
CA LYS A 221 -9.69 22.08 8.04
C LYS A 221 -11.15 21.64 8.13
N VAL A 222 -11.42 20.58 8.87
CA VAL A 222 -12.75 19.94 8.97
C VAL A 222 -13.43 20.14 10.32
N GLU A 223 -12.77 20.81 11.27
CA GLU A 223 -13.25 21.00 12.63
C GLU A 223 -14.66 21.60 12.70
N PRO A 224 -15.01 22.65 11.92
CA PRO A 224 -16.38 23.21 11.94
C PRO A 224 -17.44 22.20 11.49
N TYR A 225 -17.10 21.34 10.52
CA TYR A 225 -17.99 20.32 9.98
C TYR A 225 -18.17 19.16 10.95
N LEU A 226 -17.09 18.76 11.64
CA LEU A 226 -17.12 17.74 12.69
C LEU A 226 -17.97 18.17 13.88
N GLU A 227 -17.86 19.42 14.31
CA GLU A 227 -18.71 19.97 15.38
C GLU A 227 -20.18 20.01 14.98
N ARG A 228 -20.48 20.44 13.75
CA ARG A 228 -21.84 20.44 13.21
C ARG A 228 -22.43 19.03 13.14
N PHE A 229 -21.66 18.07 12.63
CA PHE A 229 -22.05 16.65 12.59
C PHE A 229 -22.37 16.10 14.00
N ARG A 230 -21.51 16.37 14.99
CA ARG A 230 -21.73 15.95 16.38
C ARG A 230 -23.00 16.57 16.97
N LYS A 231 -23.28 17.85 16.69
CA LYS A 231 -24.52 18.52 17.14
C LYS A 231 -25.77 17.82 16.59
N ILE A 232 -25.79 17.52 15.28
CA ILE A 232 -26.90 16.82 14.63
C ILE A 232 -27.16 15.45 15.29
N LEU A 233 -26.09 14.67 15.51
CA LEU A 233 -26.21 13.36 16.15
C LEU A 233 -26.66 13.44 17.63
N ASN A 234 -26.18 14.42 18.37
CA ASN A 234 -26.51 14.57 19.80
C ASN A 234 -27.95 15.06 20.02
N GLN A 235 -28.46 15.97 19.18
CA GLN A 235 -29.85 16.44 19.24
C GLN A 235 -30.85 15.28 19.05
N LYS A 236 -30.46 14.28 18.25
CA LYS A 236 -31.30 13.09 17.99
C LYS A 236 -31.25 12.08 19.13
N LYS A 237 -30.11 11.94 19.83
CA LYS A 237 -30.01 11.10 21.04
C LYS A 237 -30.85 11.62 22.22
N SER A 238 -31.24 12.89 22.21
CA SER A 238 -32.16 13.46 23.21
C SER A 238 -33.65 13.38 22.83
N LEU A 239 -33.97 12.91 21.62
CA LEU A 239 -35.34 12.77 21.10
C LEU A 239 -35.83 11.32 21.02
N ASN A 240 -34.94 10.35 21.29
CA ASN A 240 -35.23 8.92 21.45
C ASN A 240 -34.98 8.51 22.90
#